data_AF-A0A6L9UCH3-F1
#
_entry.id   AF-A0A6L9UCH3-F1
#
_cell.length_a   1.000
_cell.length_b   1.000
_cell.length_c   1.000
_cell.angle_alpha   90.00
_cell.angle_beta   90.00
_cell.angle_gamma   90.00
#
_symmetry.space_group_name_H-M   'P 1'
#
loop_
_entity.id
_entity.type
_entity.pdbx_description
1 polymer ?
#
loop_
_entity_poly.entity_id
_entity_poly.type
_entity_poly.pdbx_seq_one_letter_code
_entity_poly.pdbx_strand_id
1 'polypeptide(L)'
;MIKNILIYAEPHPIRNSFTEYYSVAKFMADMLNSMSPDLNWKLFSNEYVLQELKIATDYGERLLQPTSFENEFIDKSLCEWTEAEIDRRSGLTTGKGDLSDFYLGILKRLRTLFEFDAVLIWSENGAVRSFAKANGLAVFHFELGPTRSPFPETFYIDCNGTNGNSTAITYNLNDYPKKGIVPKETWSSSALLEVPPAALIMEHTLDWKEDNFPIPEDPFVVIALQLRDDLNTVDHSKFSSPKAFLEEILPPILGQGYKVFVKGHPGSIGRPINLVFEIEALDYARKFDNVEILDRALGSEQFIRLISKASAVCSINSSVCFEALLLGVPGLVYGDAAYDVGRNLKAAGLNFLKTGRVSLEELNPDRLSSMLLRHYFHPYRPKVAGEVLTVLLSAYKPEMTSRQFLSILVSNVSHGARMLDAETERATRYRKLKVLSENMNEVDNSILGHIDKVSVEMNGSERELTVRGWVGRRERRPAVDFVALIGDELGNPTDLFDRPDVKKVHPSLPVRCGFHITTRLTNDVKPEDFKLGFVAGPDLFWCKVQLGGIKKALKKVDTAEKKSEPKAVAQPTSLNERHDRGEDSIGSGMAQAKGVYMIYEYIRKTMRK
;
A
#
# COMPACT_ATOMS: atom_id res chain seq x y z
N MET A 1 -13.70 -26.58 14.91
CA MET A 1 -12.85 -26.00 13.84
C MET A 1 -13.81 -25.48 12.80
N ILE A 2 -13.72 -24.19 12.46
CA ILE A 2 -14.62 -23.56 11.48
C ILE A 2 -14.28 -24.13 10.10
N LYS A 3 -15.26 -24.72 9.41
CA LYS A 3 -15.07 -25.32 8.07
C LYS A 3 -16.04 -24.78 7.04
N ASN A 4 -17.25 -24.45 7.46
CA ASN A 4 -18.30 -23.96 6.58
C ASN A 4 -18.45 -22.44 6.76
N ILE A 5 -18.28 -21.66 5.70
CA ILE A 5 -18.26 -20.19 5.76
C ILE A 5 -19.32 -19.61 4.83
N LEU A 6 -20.18 -18.74 5.36
CA LEU A 6 -21.07 -17.91 4.56
C LEU A 6 -20.41 -16.55 4.31
N ILE A 7 -20.18 -16.19 3.04
CA ILE A 7 -19.98 -14.79 2.65
C ILE A 7 -21.37 -14.17 2.53
N TYR A 8 -21.66 -13.18 3.37
CA TYR A 8 -22.91 -12.41 3.31
C TYR A 8 -22.56 -11.01 2.80
N ALA A 9 -22.59 -10.84 1.47
CA ALA A 9 -22.39 -9.54 0.84
C ALA A 9 -23.72 -8.78 0.87
N GLU A 10 -23.74 -7.62 1.55
CA GLU A 10 -24.96 -6.87 1.87
C GLU A 10 -25.95 -6.84 0.69
N PRO A 11 -27.07 -7.56 0.79
CA PRO A 11 -28.05 -7.62 -0.29
C PRO A 11 -28.87 -6.33 -0.41
N HIS A 12 -28.96 -5.51 0.65
CA HIS A 12 -29.78 -4.30 0.62
C HIS A 12 -29.18 -3.25 -0.32
N PRO A 13 -29.97 -2.69 -1.26
CA PRO A 13 -29.51 -1.58 -2.07
C PRO A 13 -29.21 -0.37 -1.18
N ILE A 14 -28.11 0.31 -1.45
CA ILE A 14 -27.76 1.56 -0.78
C ILE A 14 -27.32 2.56 -1.82
N ARG A 15 -27.46 3.85 -1.52
CA ARG A 15 -26.93 4.95 -2.36
C ARG A 15 -27.39 4.88 -3.82
N ASN A 16 -28.67 4.52 -4.02
CA ASN A 16 -29.30 4.34 -5.33
C ASN A 16 -28.66 3.24 -6.19
N SER A 17 -28.06 2.21 -5.58
CA SER A 17 -27.39 1.12 -6.31
C SER A 17 -27.62 -0.24 -5.66
N PHE A 18 -27.77 -1.27 -6.50
CA PHE A 18 -27.80 -2.67 -6.07
C PHE A 18 -26.39 -3.29 -5.93
N THR A 19 -25.38 -2.69 -6.56
CA THR A 19 -24.08 -3.35 -6.81
C THR A 19 -22.92 -2.74 -6.02
N GLU A 20 -23.20 -1.88 -5.04
CA GLU A 20 -22.17 -1.26 -4.16
C GLU A 20 -21.26 -2.29 -3.48
N TYR A 21 -21.77 -3.51 -3.23
CA TYR A 21 -21.03 -4.58 -2.58
C TYR A 21 -20.41 -5.61 -3.53
N TYR A 22 -20.51 -5.44 -4.85
CA TYR A 22 -19.96 -6.38 -5.83
C TYR A 22 -18.44 -6.61 -5.67
N SER A 23 -17.66 -5.53 -5.62
CA SER A 23 -16.20 -5.60 -5.57
C SER A 23 -15.70 -6.31 -4.31
N VAL A 24 -16.32 -6.05 -3.17
CA VAL A 24 -15.96 -6.66 -1.88
C VAL A 24 -16.45 -8.11 -1.77
N ALA A 25 -17.58 -8.44 -2.38
CA ALA A 25 -18.06 -9.83 -2.51
C ALA A 25 -17.05 -10.66 -3.31
N LYS A 26 -16.60 -10.14 -4.46
CA LYS A 26 -15.57 -10.77 -5.28
C LYS A 26 -14.26 -10.91 -4.53
N PHE A 27 -13.81 -9.86 -3.84
CA PHE A 27 -12.58 -9.90 -3.02
C PHE A 27 -12.61 -11.03 -1.99
N MET A 28 -13.71 -11.17 -1.23
CA MET A 28 -13.85 -12.21 -0.21
C MET A 28 -13.92 -13.62 -0.81
N ALA A 29 -14.58 -13.78 -1.96
CA ALA A 29 -14.66 -15.07 -2.65
C ALA A 29 -13.31 -15.48 -3.24
N ASP A 30 -12.58 -14.57 -3.89
CA ASP A 30 -11.22 -14.80 -4.39
C ASP A 30 -10.24 -15.15 -3.26
N MET A 31 -10.38 -14.48 -2.11
CA MET A 31 -9.64 -14.80 -0.90
C MET A 31 -9.91 -16.25 -0.47
N LEU A 32 -11.16 -16.65 -0.28
CA LEU A 32 -11.50 -18.01 0.17
C LEU A 32 -11.08 -19.10 -0.85
N ASN A 33 -11.13 -18.81 -2.15
CA ASN A 33 -10.64 -19.72 -3.19
C ASN A 33 -9.12 -19.94 -3.14
N SER A 34 -8.37 -18.95 -2.66
CA SER A 34 -6.92 -19.07 -2.48
C SER A 34 -6.50 -19.77 -1.19
N MET A 35 -7.45 -20.07 -0.30
CA MET A 35 -7.22 -20.74 0.98
C MET A 35 -7.32 -22.27 0.85
N SER A 36 -7.26 -22.99 1.98
CA SER A 36 -7.31 -24.46 2.01
C SER A 36 -8.52 -25.02 1.25
N PRO A 37 -8.34 -26.07 0.43
CA PRO A 37 -9.44 -26.73 -0.28
C PRO A 37 -10.48 -27.37 0.67
N ASP A 38 -10.14 -27.56 1.94
CA ASP A 38 -11.05 -28.10 2.96
C ASP A 38 -12.11 -27.09 3.43
N LEU A 39 -11.98 -25.81 3.06
CA LEU A 39 -12.97 -24.79 3.37
C LEU A 39 -14.13 -24.86 2.39
N ASN A 40 -15.31 -25.18 2.92
CA ASN A 40 -16.55 -25.11 2.17
C ASN A 40 -17.16 -23.73 2.37
N TRP A 41 -17.43 -23.02 1.29
CA TRP A 41 -18.00 -21.69 1.38
C TRP A 41 -19.12 -21.48 0.37
N LYS A 42 -20.10 -20.69 0.79
CA LYS A 42 -21.20 -20.18 -0.03
C LYS A 42 -21.25 -18.67 0.07
N LEU A 43 -21.76 -18.01 -0.97
CA LEU A 43 -21.94 -16.56 -1.03
C LEU A 43 -23.40 -16.24 -1.28
N PHE A 44 -23.95 -15.34 -0.46
CA PHE A 44 -25.28 -14.78 -0.64
C PHE A 44 -25.21 -13.26 -0.84
N SER A 45 -26.05 -12.74 -1.73
CA SER A 45 -26.29 -11.31 -1.95
C SER A 45 -27.62 -11.12 -2.71
N ASN A 46 -27.90 -9.92 -3.21
CA ASN A 46 -29.01 -9.69 -4.14
C ASN A 46 -28.70 -10.25 -5.54
N GLU A 47 -29.75 -10.44 -6.35
CA GLU A 47 -29.65 -11.03 -7.68
C GLU A 47 -28.66 -10.28 -8.60
N TYR A 48 -28.61 -8.94 -8.55
CA TYR A 48 -27.73 -8.14 -9.40
C TYR A 48 -26.25 -8.41 -9.12
N VAL A 49 -25.83 -8.42 -7.85
CA VAL A 49 -24.46 -8.75 -7.46
C VAL A 49 -24.12 -10.19 -7.86
N LEU A 50 -25.05 -11.13 -7.65
CA LEU A 50 -24.83 -12.54 -7.98
C LEU A 50 -24.71 -12.77 -9.49
N GLN A 51 -25.46 -12.04 -10.32
CA GLN A 51 -25.36 -12.09 -11.77
C GLN A 51 -24.01 -11.55 -12.26
N GLU A 52 -23.55 -10.41 -11.75
CA GLU A 52 -22.24 -9.86 -12.10
C GLU A 52 -21.10 -10.82 -11.71
N LEU A 53 -21.20 -11.44 -10.53
CA LEU A 53 -20.24 -12.46 -10.11
C LEU A 53 -20.26 -13.67 -11.05
N LYS A 54 -21.44 -14.18 -11.41
CA LYS A 54 -21.59 -15.31 -12.32
C LYS A 54 -21.01 -15.05 -13.72
N ILE A 55 -21.03 -13.80 -14.18
CA ILE A 55 -20.41 -13.40 -15.45
C ILE A 55 -18.89 -13.31 -15.31
N ALA A 56 -18.41 -12.75 -14.20
CA ALA A 56 -16.99 -12.47 -13.99
C ALA A 56 -16.17 -13.67 -13.48
N THR A 57 -16.82 -14.71 -12.95
CA THR A 57 -16.17 -15.82 -12.25
C THR A 57 -16.87 -17.16 -12.49
N ASP A 58 -16.23 -18.25 -12.05
CA ASP A 58 -16.73 -19.62 -12.14
C ASP A 58 -17.35 -20.13 -10.83
N TYR A 59 -17.79 -19.23 -9.94
CA TYR A 59 -18.26 -19.60 -8.60
C TYR A 59 -19.49 -20.53 -8.61
N GLY A 60 -20.26 -20.55 -9.70
CA GLY A 60 -21.28 -21.56 -9.99
C GLY A 60 -22.20 -21.90 -8.81
N GLU A 61 -22.12 -23.15 -8.36
CA GLU A 61 -22.94 -23.70 -7.26
C GLU A 61 -22.65 -23.09 -5.88
N ARG A 62 -21.62 -22.24 -5.74
CA ARG A 62 -21.31 -21.55 -4.48
C ARG A 62 -22.21 -20.34 -4.23
N LEU A 63 -22.96 -19.88 -5.24
CA LEU A 63 -23.85 -18.74 -5.13
C LEU A 63 -25.24 -19.17 -4.63
N LEU A 64 -25.67 -18.67 -3.47
CA LEU A 64 -27.01 -18.85 -2.92
C LEU A 64 -27.90 -17.72 -3.40
N GLN A 65 -29.00 -18.07 -4.06
CA GLN A 65 -29.92 -17.09 -4.64
C GLN A 65 -30.97 -16.60 -3.62
N PRO A 66 -31.45 -15.36 -3.75
CA PRO A 66 -32.69 -14.94 -3.10
C PRO A 66 -33.88 -15.73 -3.65
N THR A 67 -34.90 -15.93 -2.82
CA THR A 67 -36.21 -16.40 -3.29
C THR A 67 -36.94 -15.28 -4.03
N SER A 68 -37.98 -15.62 -4.81
CA SER A 68 -38.77 -14.60 -5.52
C SER A 68 -39.37 -13.54 -4.58
N PHE A 69 -39.84 -13.95 -3.39
CA PHE A 69 -40.36 -13.03 -2.38
C PHE A 69 -39.26 -12.10 -1.83
N GLU A 70 -38.09 -12.66 -1.54
CA GLU A 70 -36.97 -11.87 -1.02
C GLU A 70 -36.46 -10.88 -2.08
N ASN A 71 -36.37 -11.32 -3.34
CA ASN A 71 -35.96 -10.47 -4.45
C ASN A 71 -36.95 -9.32 -4.66
N GLU A 72 -38.26 -9.61 -4.62
CA GLU A 72 -39.29 -8.56 -4.73
C GLU A 72 -39.16 -7.50 -3.61
N PHE A 73 -38.87 -7.91 -2.38
CA PHE A 73 -38.64 -6.97 -1.28
C PHE A 73 -37.36 -6.15 -1.49
N ILE A 74 -36.26 -6.79 -1.90
CA ILE A 74 -34.97 -6.12 -2.17
C ILE A 74 -35.13 -5.12 -3.32
N ASP A 75 -35.79 -5.50 -4.42
CA ASP A 75 -36.05 -4.64 -5.57
C ASP A 75 -36.86 -3.40 -5.17
N LYS A 76 -37.93 -3.60 -4.39
CA LYS A 76 -38.77 -2.51 -3.86
C LYS A 76 -38.04 -1.63 -2.84
N SER A 77 -36.92 -2.09 -2.29
CA SER A 77 -36.10 -1.31 -1.37
C SER A 77 -35.15 -0.35 -2.08
N LEU A 78 -34.95 -0.47 -3.40
CA LEU A 78 -34.23 0.56 -4.15
C LEU A 78 -35.09 1.81 -4.27
N CYS A 79 -34.70 2.84 -3.54
CA CYS A 79 -35.37 4.13 -3.49
C CYS A 79 -34.35 5.26 -3.43
N GLU A 80 -34.84 6.50 -3.53
CA GLU A 80 -33.97 7.68 -3.45
C GLU A 80 -33.23 7.73 -2.11
N TRP A 81 -31.92 7.96 -2.16
CA TRP A 81 -31.05 8.01 -0.99
C TRP A 81 -31.23 9.27 -0.14
N THR A 82 -32.32 9.30 0.61
CA THR A 82 -32.74 10.38 1.52
C THR A 82 -32.27 10.14 2.96
N GLU A 83 -32.45 11.13 3.85
CA GLU A 83 -32.18 10.96 5.28
C GLU A 83 -32.99 9.82 5.91
N ALA A 84 -34.25 9.65 5.49
CA ALA A 84 -35.10 8.57 5.98
C ALA A 84 -34.52 7.18 5.64
N GLU A 85 -33.94 7.01 4.44
CA GLU A 85 -33.32 5.76 4.04
C GLU A 85 -31.94 5.55 4.68
N ILE A 86 -31.20 6.63 4.95
CA ILE A 86 -29.97 6.57 5.77
C ILE A 86 -30.30 6.09 7.18
N ASP A 87 -31.35 6.63 7.80
CA ASP A 87 -31.80 6.24 9.14
C ASP A 87 -32.34 4.80 9.15
N ARG A 88 -33.09 4.41 8.11
CA ARG A 88 -33.57 3.04 7.93
C ARG A 88 -32.41 2.05 7.79
N ARG A 89 -31.37 2.41 7.04
CA ARG A 89 -30.10 1.64 6.95
C ARG A 89 -29.38 1.60 8.29
N SER A 90 -29.31 2.69 9.05
CA SER A 90 -28.74 2.69 10.41
C SER A 90 -29.51 1.75 11.34
N GLY A 91 -30.84 1.64 11.16
CA GLY A 91 -31.65 0.57 11.76
C GLY A 91 -31.07 -0.82 11.46
N LEU A 92 -30.86 -1.14 10.19
CA LEU A 92 -30.25 -2.42 9.77
C LEU A 92 -28.86 -2.65 10.38
N THR A 93 -27.95 -1.66 10.33
CA THR A 93 -26.59 -1.80 10.87
C THR A 93 -26.59 -2.01 12.38
N THR A 94 -27.56 -1.43 13.10
CA THR A 94 -27.74 -1.60 14.56
C THR A 94 -28.61 -2.79 14.95
N GLY A 95 -29.24 -3.48 13.99
CA GLY A 95 -30.03 -4.68 14.21
C GLY A 95 -31.46 -4.39 14.65
N LYS A 96 -32.04 -3.30 14.15
CA LYS A 96 -33.37 -2.79 14.48
C LYS A 96 -34.18 -2.52 13.20
N GLY A 97 -35.49 -2.49 13.35
CA GLY A 97 -36.41 -2.12 12.27
C GLY A 97 -36.69 -3.25 11.29
N ASP A 98 -37.52 -2.91 10.30
CA ASP A 98 -38.09 -3.83 9.33
C ASP A 98 -37.02 -4.54 8.47
N LEU A 99 -35.99 -3.82 8.04
CA LEU A 99 -34.88 -4.40 7.28
C LEU A 99 -34.15 -5.48 8.07
N SER A 100 -33.88 -5.23 9.35
CA SER A 100 -33.19 -6.21 10.20
C SER A 100 -34.01 -7.48 10.38
N ASP A 101 -35.32 -7.34 10.61
CA ASP A 101 -36.23 -8.48 10.77
C ASP A 101 -36.33 -9.31 9.48
N PHE A 102 -36.40 -8.63 8.33
CA PHE A 102 -36.41 -9.27 7.02
C PHE A 102 -35.12 -10.07 6.76
N TYR A 103 -33.95 -9.46 6.93
CA TYR A 103 -32.66 -10.13 6.69
C TYR A 103 -32.36 -11.23 7.72
N LEU A 104 -32.87 -11.12 8.94
CA LEU A 104 -32.84 -12.21 9.91
C LEU A 104 -33.62 -13.44 9.41
N GLY A 105 -34.76 -13.22 8.73
CA GLY A 105 -35.52 -14.27 8.06
C GLY A 105 -34.71 -14.97 6.96
N ILE A 106 -34.02 -14.19 6.12
CA ILE A 106 -33.11 -14.72 5.09
C ILE A 106 -32.01 -15.58 5.72
N LEU A 107 -31.32 -15.08 6.74
CA LEU A 107 -30.22 -15.82 7.40
C LEU A 107 -30.68 -17.17 7.98
N LYS A 108 -31.88 -17.22 8.58
CA LYS A 108 -32.49 -18.48 9.04
C LYS A 108 -32.68 -19.47 7.90
N ARG A 109 -33.19 -19.02 6.74
CA ARG A 109 -33.33 -19.86 5.54
C ARG A 109 -31.98 -20.29 4.99
N LEU A 110 -31.00 -19.39 4.90
CA LEU A 110 -29.67 -19.73 4.40
C LEU A 110 -29.02 -20.81 5.27
N ARG A 111 -29.22 -20.76 6.60
CA ARG A 111 -28.71 -21.77 7.53
C ARG A 111 -29.34 -23.15 7.32
N THR A 112 -30.60 -23.25 6.86
CA THR A 112 -31.21 -24.54 6.51
C THR A 112 -30.71 -25.10 5.18
N LEU A 113 -30.32 -24.24 4.24
CA LEU A 113 -29.74 -24.63 2.95
C LEU A 113 -28.25 -24.97 3.05
N PHE A 114 -27.54 -24.30 3.94
CA PHE A 114 -26.11 -24.43 4.12
C PHE A 114 -25.75 -24.23 5.60
N GLU A 115 -25.26 -25.29 6.24
CA GLU A 115 -24.89 -25.25 7.64
C GLU A 115 -23.50 -24.60 7.84
N PHE A 116 -23.44 -23.26 7.97
CA PHE A 116 -22.19 -22.48 8.14
C PHE A 116 -21.77 -22.17 9.59
N ASP A 117 -20.51 -22.38 9.93
CA ASP A 117 -19.93 -22.13 11.26
C ASP A 117 -19.55 -20.64 11.48
N ALA A 118 -19.35 -19.91 10.39
CA ALA A 118 -18.95 -18.51 10.42
C ALA A 118 -19.61 -17.70 9.30
N VAL A 119 -19.76 -16.39 9.52
CA VAL A 119 -20.22 -15.42 8.53
C VAL A 119 -19.15 -14.36 8.30
N LEU A 120 -18.81 -14.11 7.04
CA LEU A 120 -17.99 -12.97 6.64
C LEU A 120 -18.91 -11.86 6.11
N ILE A 121 -18.72 -10.64 6.59
CA ILE A 121 -19.44 -9.46 6.11
C ILE A 121 -18.48 -8.31 5.85
N TRP A 122 -18.85 -7.44 4.90
CA TRP A 122 -18.18 -6.15 4.73
C TRP A 122 -18.96 -5.07 5.49
N SER A 123 -18.29 -4.33 6.36
CA SER A 123 -18.87 -3.31 7.24
C SER A 123 -19.77 -3.89 8.34
N GLU A 124 -20.89 -3.23 8.66
CA GLU A 124 -21.84 -3.62 9.71
C GLU A 124 -23.15 -4.17 9.18
N ASN A 125 -23.65 -5.24 9.79
CA ASN A 125 -25.03 -5.70 9.62
C ASN A 125 -25.55 -6.30 10.95
N GLY A 126 -26.52 -5.62 11.56
CA GLY A 126 -27.02 -6.00 12.88
C GLY A 126 -27.90 -7.24 12.86
N ALA A 127 -28.53 -7.57 11.73
CA ALA A 127 -29.25 -8.84 11.55
C ALA A 127 -28.26 -10.02 11.58
N VAL A 128 -27.13 -9.90 10.89
CA VAL A 128 -26.04 -10.90 10.92
C VAL A 128 -25.48 -11.07 12.34
N ARG A 129 -25.14 -9.97 13.03
CA ARG A 129 -24.62 -10.06 14.41
C ARG A 129 -25.63 -10.73 15.36
N SER A 130 -26.90 -10.35 15.26
CA SER A 130 -27.97 -10.92 16.09
C SER A 130 -28.19 -12.40 15.81
N PHE A 131 -28.23 -12.79 14.53
CA PHE A 131 -28.33 -14.17 14.10
C PHE A 131 -27.16 -15.01 14.59
N ALA A 132 -25.93 -14.56 14.37
CA ALA A 132 -24.73 -15.28 14.75
C ALA A 132 -24.64 -15.47 16.27
N LYS A 133 -24.93 -14.41 17.05
CA LYS A 133 -24.97 -14.50 18.51
C LYS A 133 -25.99 -15.54 19.00
N ALA A 134 -27.19 -15.56 18.42
CA ALA A 134 -28.24 -16.50 18.80
C ALA A 134 -27.91 -17.97 18.46
N ASN A 135 -27.01 -18.18 17.49
CA ASN A 135 -26.64 -19.51 17.01
C ASN A 135 -25.19 -19.92 17.36
N GLY A 136 -24.48 -19.12 18.16
CA GLY A 136 -23.09 -19.40 18.54
C GLY A 136 -22.14 -19.45 17.33
N LEU A 137 -22.34 -18.59 16.33
CA LEU A 137 -21.52 -18.53 15.12
C LEU A 137 -20.46 -17.44 15.24
N ALA A 138 -19.32 -17.62 14.56
CA ALA A 138 -18.34 -16.56 14.42
C ALA A 138 -18.78 -15.54 13.36
N VAL A 139 -18.51 -14.26 13.60
CA VAL A 139 -18.66 -13.21 12.59
C VAL A 139 -17.32 -12.53 12.40
N PHE A 140 -16.94 -12.34 11.14
CA PHE A 140 -15.73 -11.60 10.78
C PHE A 140 -16.13 -10.43 9.88
N HIS A 141 -15.91 -9.24 10.41
CA HIS A 141 -16.20 -7.98 9.76
C HIS A 141 -14.96 -7.49 9.01
N PHE A 142 -15.10 -7.28 7.71
CA PHE A 142 -14.08 -6.72 6.85
C PHE A 142 -14.38 -5.25 6.59
N GLU A 143 -13.34 -4.42 6.54
CA GLU A 143 -13.46 -3.02 6.10
C GLU A 143 -12.11 -2.51 5.60
N LEU A 144 -12.13 -1.45 4.79
CA LEU A 144 -10.92 -0.72 4.46
C LEU A 144 -10.27 -0.13 5.72
N GLY A 145 -8.95 -0.18 5.76
CA GLY A 145 -8.14 0.45 6.79
C GLY A 145 -7.98 1.94 6.51
N PRO A 146 -7.35 2.67 7.46
CA PRO A 146 -7.25 4.12 7.43
C PRO A 146 -6.07 4.63 6.59
N THR A 147 -5.48 3.83 5.71
CA THR A 147 -4.41 4.28 4.81
C THR A 147 -4.78 3.93 3.38
N ARG A 148 -4.59 4.90 2.48
CA ARG A 148 -4.80 4.77 1.04
C ARG A 148 -3.72 5.54 0.30
N SER A 149 -3.66 5.35 -1.03
CA SER A 149 -2.74 6.09 -1.89
C SER A 149 -2.73 7.58 -1.49
N PRO A 150 -1.57 8.12 -1.11
CA PRO A 150 -0.25 7.60 -1.46
C PRO A 150 0.33 6.60 -0.43
N PHE A 151 -0.23 6.46 0.78
CA PHE A 151 0.11 5.36 1.71
C PHE A 151 -0.34 3.98 1.17
N PRO A 152 0.15 2.85 1.71
CA PRO A 152 -0.24 1.56 1.18
C PRO A 152 -1.69 1.31 1.60
N GLU A 153 -2.52 0.88 0.66
CA GLU A 153 -3.91 0.60 0.95
C GLU A 153 -4.02 -0.56 1.92
N THR A 154 -4.79 -0.35 2.99
CA THR A 154 -4.99 -1.36 4.04
C THR A 154 -6.45 -1.78 4.18
N PHE A 155 -6.67 -2.89 4.88
CA PHE A 155 -7.95 -3.41 5.35
C PHE A 155 -7.75 -4.05 6.74
N TYR A 156 -8.83 -4.39 7.43
CA TYR A 156 -8.76 -5.20 8.64
C TYR A 156 -9.92 -6.20 8.72
N ILE A 157 -9.75 -7.19 9.61
CA ILE A 157 -10.77 -8.18 9.96
C ILE A 157 -11.00 -8.07 11.47
N ASP A 158 -12.24 -7.88 11.90
CA ASP A 158 -12.61 -7.74 13.31
C ASP A 158 -13.79 -8.64 13.69
N CYS A 159 -13.85 -9.13 14.93
CA CYS A 159 -14.93 -10.00 15.38
C CYS A 159 -16.12 -9.28 16.02
N ASN A 160 -15.94 -8.02 16.43
CA ASN A 160 -16.98 -7.24 17.11
C ASN A 160 -17.69 -6.28 16.17
N GLY A 161 -16.98 -5.75 15.18
CA GLY A 161 -17.52 -4.78 14.24
C GLY A 161 -16.46 -3.97 13.53
N THR A 162 -16.89 -3.00 12.75
CA THR A 162 -16.04 -2.09 11.99
C THR A 162 -16.08 -0.69 12.60
N ASN A 163 -15.15 0.18 12.22
CA ASN A 163 -15.12 1.57 12.61
C ASN A 163 -15.21 1.73 14.13
N GLY A 164 -16.26 2.39 14.64
CA GLY A 164 -16.48 2.63 16.07
C GLY A 164 -16.82 1.41 16.92
N ASN A 165 -17.19 0.28 16.29
CA ASN A 165 -17.45 -0.98 16.98
C ASN A 165 -16.25 -1.94 17.00
N SER A 166 -15.13 -1.53 16.40
CA SER A 166 -13.94 -2.37 16.31
C SER A 166 -13.37 -2.75 17.68
N THR A 167 -12.76 -3.93 17.73
CA THR A 167 -12.13 -4.46 18.92
C THR A 167 -10.95 -3.60 19.39
N ALA A 168 -10.22 -2.99 18.45
CA ALA A 168 -9.03 -2.18 18.71
C ALA A 168 -9.29 -0.99 19.66
N ILE A 169 -10.49 -0.39 19.63
CA ILE A 169 -10.86 0.76 20.48
C ILE A 169 -10.81 0.40 21.97
N THR A 170 -11.06 -0.86 22.32
CA THR A 170 -11.06 -1.33 23.71
C THR A 170 -9.69 -1.75 24.24
N TYR A 171 -8.67 -1.73 23.39
CA TYR A 171 -7.33 -2.20 23.74
C TYR A 171 -6.54 -1.13 24.49
N ASN A 172 -5.89 -1.54 25.58
CA ASN A 172 -4.93 -0.67 26.24
C ASN A 172 -3.61 -0.70 25.47
N LEU A 173 -3.25 0.40 24.81
CA LEU A 173 -2.02 0.50 24.04
C LEU A 173 -0.77 0.15 24.87
N ASN A 174 -0.79 0.35 26.19
CA ASN A 174 0.32 0.00 27.08
C ASN A 174 0.54 -1.51 27.26
N ASP A 175 -0.44 -2.34 26.91
CA ASP A 175 -0.32 -3.80 26.91
C ASP A 175 0.49 -4.30 25.69
N TYR A 176 0.72 -3.45 24.67
CA TYR A 176 1.49 -3.84 23.50
C TYR A 176 2.98 -3.96 23.84
N PRO A 177 3.65 -5.08 23.48
CA PRO A 177 5.04 -5.31 23.86
C PRO A 177 5.98 -4.24 23.30
N LYS A 178 6.94 -3.80 24.13
CA LYS A 178 8.01 -2.88 23.68
C LYS A 178 8.83 -3.46 22.53
N LYS A 179 8.99 -4.80 22.51
CA LYS A 179 9.68 -5.51 21.44
C LYS A 179 8.82 -5.46 20.18
N GLY A 180 9.32 -4.81 19.15
CA GLY A 180 8.64 -4.73 17.85
C GLY A 180 8.01 -3.37 17.55
N ILE A 181 8.14 -2.41 18.47
CA ILE A 181 7.89 -1.00 18.19
C ILE A 181 8.97 -0.51 17.23
N VAL A 182 8.55 0.08 16.11
CA VAL A 182 9.39 0.78 15.15
C VAL A 182 8.92 2.24 15.02
N PRO A 183 9.79 3.17 14.60
CA PRO A 183 9.38 4.55 14.35
C PRO A 183 8.23 4.62 13.35
N LYS A 184 7.26 5.50 13.57
CA LYS A 184 6.08 5.67 12.68
C LYS A 184 6.46 5.98 11.23
N GLU A 185 7.59 6.65 11.02
CA GLU A 185 8.15 6.99 9.71
C GLU A 185 8.50 5.75 8.87
N THR A 186 8.76 4.62 9.54
CA THR A 186 8.99 3.33 8.91
C THR A 186 7.74 2.87 8.14
N TRP A 187 6.55 3.27 8.61
CA TRP A 187 5.29 2.91 7.99
C TRP A 187 4.88 3.85 6.85
N SER A 188 5.16 5.16 6.99
CA SER A 188 4.90 6.15 5.92
C SER A 188 5.80 5.99 4.70
N SER A 189 7.00 5.43 4.90
CA SER A 189 7.99 5.20 3.85
C SER A 189 7.79 3.96 3.01
N SER A 190 7.00 3.00 3.49
CA SER A 190 6.81 1.69 2.85
C SER A 190 5.89 1.71 1.63
N ALA A 191 5.40 2.87 1.21
CA ALA A 191 4.36 2.95 0.18
C ALA A 191 4.55 3.96 -0.92
N LEU A 192 5.56 4.82 -0.85
CA LEU A 192 5.69 5.86 -1.85
C LEU A 192 7.03 5.86 -2.53
N LEU A 193 6.92 5.32 -3.75
CA LEU A 193 7.72 5.65 -4.89
C LEU A 193 9.12 5.07 -4.85
N GLU A 194 9.66 4.99 -6.03
CA GLU A 194 11.05 4.68 -6.29
C GLU A 194 11.91 5.90 -5.94
N VAL A 195 11.68 6.48 -4.77
CA VAL A 195 12.27 7.67 -4.18
C VAL A 195 12.35 7.34 -2.67
N PRO A 196 13.30 7.88 -1.88
CA PRO A 196 13.58 7.41 -0.50
C PRO A 196 12.38 7.46 0.49
N PRO A 197 12.54 7.03 1.74
CA PRO A 197 11.49 7.13 2.77
C PRO A 197 10.84 8.51 2.81
N ALA A 198 9.50 8.60 2.87
CA ALA A 198 8.76 9.87 2.93
C ALA A 198 9.36 10.86 3.97
N ALA A 199 9.85 10.36 5.10
CA ALA A 199 10.52 11.18 6.11
C ALA A 199 11.90 11.76 5.68
N LEU A 200 12.70 11.02 4.90
CA LEU A 200 14.01 11.48 4.37
C LEU A 200 13.85 12.27 3.06
N ILE A 201 12.76 12.04 2.34
CA ILE A 201 12.35 12.76 1.16
C ILE A 201 11.87 14.18 1.49
N MET A 202 11.06 14.31 2.55
CA MET A 202 10.42 15.58 2.90
C MET A 202 11.42 16.68 3.29
N GLU A 203 12.63 16.32 3.72
CA GLU A 203 13.70 17.28 3.99
C GLU A 203 14.63 17.55 2.80
N HIS A 204 14.80 16.64 1.82
CA HIS A 204 15.98 16.73 0.95
C HIS A 204 15.85 16.39 -0.55
N THR A 205 14.77 15.82 -1.09
CA THR A 205 14.83 15.30 -2.49
C THR A 205 13.66 15.59 -3.40
N LEU A 206 12.64 16.29 -2.93
CA LEU A 206 11.68 16.84 -3.87
C LEU A 206 12.01 18.30 -4.07
N ASP A 207 12.70 18.54 -5.18
CA ASP A 207 12.66 19.80 -5.89
C ASP A 207 11.22 19.99 -6.43
N TRP A 208 10.27 20.07 -5.49
CA TRP A 208 8.88 20.38 -5.77
C TRP A 208 8.92 21.81 -6.27
N LYS A 209 8.75 22.01 -7.58
CA LYS A 209 8.49 23.34 -8.11
C LYS A 209 7.42 23.97 -7.22
N GLU A 210 7.69 25.16 -6.73
CA GLU A 210 6.85 25.96 -5.84
C GLU A 210 5.52 26.31 -6.52
N ASP A 211 4.70 25.32 -6.85
CA ASP A 211 3.37 25.54 -7.38
C ASP A 211 2.47 25.99 -6.21
N ASN A 212 2.48 27.32 -6.01
CA ASN A 212 1.42 28.24 -5.60
C ASN A 212 0.51 27.95 -4.39
N PHE A 213 0.73 26.91 -3.58
CA PHE A 213 -0.01 26.77 -2.31
C PHE A 213 0.83 27.31 -1.14
N PRO A 214 0.66 28.59 -0.74
CA PRO A 214 1.42 29.16 0.37
C PRO A 214 1.02 28.48 1.68
N ILE A 215 1.94 27.69 2.24
CA ILE A 215 1.79 27.16 3.60
C ILE A 215 2.02 28.33 4.56
N PRO A 216 1.08 28.63 5.46
CA PRO A 216 1.27 29.71 6.43
C PRO A 216 2.50 29.47 7.31
N GLU A 217 3.20 30.54 7.65
CA GLU A 217 4.25 30.50 8.68
C GLU A 217 3.63 30.38 10.08
N ASP A 218 2.45 30.95 10.28
CA ASP A 218 1.71 30.88 11.54
C ASP A 218 1.15 29.47 11.82
N PRO A 219 1.04 29.06 13.10
CA PRO A 219 0.41 27.80 13.48
C PRO A 219 -1.01 27.68 12.93
N PHE A 220 -1.31 26.54 12.31
CA PHE A 220 -2.62 26.26 11.73
C PHE A 220 -3.12 24.85 12.03
N VAL A 221 -4.45 24.69 12.00
CA VAL A 221 -5.14 23.41 12.13
C VAL A 221 -5.83 23.07 10.82
N VAL A 222 -5.80 21.79 10.44
CA VAL A 222 -6.57 21.29 9.29
C VAL A 222 -7.78 20.53 9.80
N ILE A 223 -8.95 20.79 9.23
CA ILE A 223 -10.19 20.06 9.49
C ILE A 223 -10.62 19.35 8.22
N ALA A 224 -10.71 18.02 8.26
CA ALA A 224 -11.21 17.22 7.15
C ALA A 224 -12.67 16.83 7.39
N LEU A 225 -13.57 17.23 6.50
CA LEU A 225 -14.98 16.84 6.54
C LEU A 225 -15.19 15.41 6.04
N GLN A 226 -16.30 14.80 6.44
CA GLN A 226 -16.71 13.46 6.05
C GLN A 226 -18.10 13.49 5.40
N LEU A 227 -18.45 12.40 4.72
CA LEU A 227 -19.79 12.23 4.13
C LEU A 227 -20.84 12.11 5.23
N ARG A 228 -22.00 12.72 5.02
CA ARG A 228 -23.16 12.63 5.93
C ARG A 228 -23.72 11.21 6.02
N ASP A 229 -23.68 10.48 4.91
CA ASP A 229 -24.22 9.12 4.77
C ASP A 229 -23.21 8.00 5.10
N ASP A 230 -22.02 8.35 5.60
CA ASP A 230 -21.03 7.38 6.06
C ASP A 230 -21.41 6.83 7.45
N LEU A 231 -21.27 5.52 7.66
CA LEU A 231 -21.51 4.91 8.99
C LEU A 231 -20.61 5.52 10.07
N ASN A 232 -19.43 5.98 9.70
CA ASN A 232 -18.54 6.72 10.56
C ASN A 232 -19.20 7.98 11.15
N THR A 233 -19.97 8.70 10.34
CA THR A 233 -20.73 9.88 10.77
C THR A 233 -22.02 9.47 11.48
N VAL A 234 -22.79 8.55 10.87
CA VAL A 234 -24.15 8.19 11.28
C VAL A 234 -24.17 7.40 12.59
N ASP A 235 -23.37 6.34 12.70
CA ASP A 235 -23.44 5.37 13.80
C ASP A 235 -22.31 5.53 14.83
N HIS A 236 -21.19 6.13 14.41
CA HIS A 236 -19.96 6.18 15.20
C HIS A 236 -19.56 7.59 15.61
N SER A 237 -20.51 8.52 15.60
CA SER A 237 -20.30 9.87 16.08
C SER A 237 -21.53 10.40 16.79
N LYS A 238 -21.36 11.50 17.53
CA LYS A 238 -22.49 12.26 18.09
C LYS A 238 -23.00 13.34 17.13
N PHE A 239 -22.34 13.53 15.98
CA PHE A 239 -22.63 14.62 15.07
C PHE A 239 -23.63 14.15 14.03
N SER A 240 -24.76 14.85 13.93
CA SER A 240 -25.78 14.57 12.94
C SER A 240 -25.39 15.02 11.53
N SER A 241 -24.40 15.91 11.39
CA SER A 241 -23.94 16.41 10.09
C SER A 241 -22.51 16.95 10.16
N PRO A 242 -21.83 17.13 9.00
CA PRO A 242 -20.55 17.84 8.93
C PRO A 242 -20.61 19.27 9.49
N LYS A 243 -21.76 19.94 9.36
CA LYS A 243 -21.98 21.27 9.94
C LYS A 243 -22.02 21.23 11.47
N ALA A 244 -22.77 20.28 12.05
CA ALA A 244 -22.84 20.11 13.50
C ALA A 244 -21.45 19.84 14.11
N PHE A 245 -20.60 19.11 13.38
CA PHE A 245 -19.20 18.92 13.73
C PHE A 245 -18.42 20.25 13.76
N LEU A 246 -18.51 21.05 12.69
CA LEU A 246 -17.84 22.34 12.62
C LEU A 246 -18.34 23.34 13.68
N GLU A 247 -19.64 23.37 13.95
CA GLU A 247 -20.24 24.21 14.99
C GLU A 247 -19.66 23.94 16.38
N GLU A 248 -19.26 22.70 16.65
CA GLU A 248 -18.63 22.34 17.91
C GLU A 248 -17.13 22.68 17.96
N ILE A 249 -16.38 22.39 16.90
CA ILE A 249 -14.91 22.44 16.96
C ILE A 249 -14.30 23.76 16.50
N LEU A 250 -14.94 24.50 15.57
CA LEU A 250 -14.35 25.72 15.03
C LEU A 250 -14.18 26.81 16.10
N PRO A 251 -15.22 27.18 16.87
CA PRO A 251 -15.10 28.26 17.86
C PRO A 251 -13.96 28.07 18.88
N PRO A 252 -13.80 26.90 19.54
CA PRO A 252 -12.68 26.71 20.48
C PRO A 252 -11.31 26.73 19.78
N ILE A 253 -11.16 26.18 18.57
CA ILE A 253 -9.88 26.20 17.85
C ILE A 253 -9.49 27.64 17.48
N LEU A 254 -10.44 28.42 16.95
CA LEU A 254 -10.23 29.83 16.60
C LEU A 254 -9.95 30.68 17.84
N GLY A 255 -10.61 30.38 18.96
CA GLY A 255 -10.37 31.05 20.25
C GLY A 255 -8.94 30.85 20.80
N GLN A 256 -8.21 29.84 20.32
CA GLN A 256 -6.79 29.62 20.65
C GLN A 256 -5.85 30.35 19.68
N GLY A 257 -6.37 31.10 18.71
CA GLY A 257 -5.59 31.90 17.77
C GLY A 257 -5.06 31.14 16.55
N TYR A 258 -5.51 29.90 16.32
CA TYR A 258 -5.12 29.14 15.13
C TYR A 258 -5.78 29.69 13.86
N LYS A 259 -5.01 29.74 12.76
CA LYS A 259 -5.59 29.71 11.42
C LYS A 259 -6.17 28.31 11.17
N VAL A 260 -7.30 28.21 10.48
CA VAL A 260 -7.94 26.92 10.22
C VAL A 260 -8.14 26.71 8.72
N PHE A 261 -7.75 25.55 8.22
CA PHE A 261 -8.08 25.09 6.88
C PHE A 261 -9.17 24.03 6.94
N VAL A 262 -10.26 24.21 6.21
CA VAL A 262 -11.35 23.21 6.13
C VAL A 262 -11.36 22.59 4.74
N LYS A 263 -11.31 21.25 4.66
CA LYS A 263 -11.41 20.50 3.40
C LYS A 263 -12.71 19.71 3.33
N GLY A 264 -13.45 19.89 2.23
CA GLY A 264 -14.58 19.00 1.88
C GLY A 264 -14.12 17.58 1.53
N HIS A 265 -15.02 16.61 1.65
CA HIS A 265 -14.75 15.23 1.27
C HIS A 265 -14.88 15.07 -0.26
N PRO A 266 -13.90 14.45 -0.97
CA PRO A 266 -13.94 14.35 -2.43
C PRO A 266 -15.17 13.57 -2.94
N GLY A 267 -15.63 12.59 -2.17
CA GLY A 267 -16.84 11.81 -2.49
C GLY A 267 -18.17 12.56 -2.38
N SER A 268 -18.21 13.78 -1.85
CA SER A 268 -19.47 14.52 -1.65
C SER A 268 -20.16 14.86 -2.98
N ILE A 269 -19.38 15.15 -4.02
CA ILE A 269 -19.90 15.52 -5.35
C ILE A 269 -20.68 14.37 -6.00
N GLY A 270 -20.32 13.13 -5.69
CA GLY A 270 -20.97 11.95 -6.26
C GLY A 270 -22.37 11.68 -5.73
N ARG A 271 -22.81 12.37 -4.66
CA ARG A 271 -24.10 12.10 -4.00
C ARG A 271 -24.78 13.41 -3.57
N PRO A 272 -25.98 13.74 -4.11
CA PRO A 272 -26.65 15.02 -3.83
C PRO A 272 -26.81 15.34 -2.34
N ILE A 273 -27.23 14.36 -1.52
CA ILE A 273 -27.40 14.57 -0.08
C ILE A 273 -26.10 14.99 0.61
N ASN A 274 -24.98 14.32 0.30
CA ASN A 274 -23.68 14.67 0.88
C ASN A 274 -23.21 16.04 0.41
N LEU A 275 -23.45 16.39 -0.86
CA LEU A 275 -23.10 17.70 -1.39
C LEU A 275 -23.85 18.82 -0.67
N VAL A 276 -25.14 18.66 -0.41
CA VAL A 276 -25.95 19.64 0.32
C VAL A 276 -25.39 19.86 1.73
N PHE A 277 -25.23 18.78 2.50
CA PHE A 277 -24.71 18.87 3.88
C PHE A 277 -23.28 19.41 3.95
N GLU A 278 -22.43 19.11 2.95
CA GLU A 278 -21.11 19.70 2.87
C GLU A 278 -21.16 21.20 2.56
N ILE A 279 -22.00 21.63 1.61
CA ILE A 279 -22.15 23.06 1.28
C ILE A 279 -22.58 23.84 2.52
N GLU A 280 -23.56 23.34 3.28
CA GLU A 280 -23.99 23.97 4.53
C GLU A 280 -22.86 24.10 5.56
N ALA A 281 -22.03 23.06 5.68
CA ALA A 281 -20.87 23.06 6.57
C ALA A 281 -19.81 24.08 6.11
N LEU A 282 -19.50 24.13 4.82
CA LEU A 282 -18.55 25.08 4.25
C LEU A 282 -19.06 26.53 4.33
N ASP A 283 -20.36 26.76 4.12
CA ASP A 283 -20.98 28.08 4.29
C ASP A 283 -20.96 28.55 5.74
N TYR A 284 -21.10 27.62 6.70
CA TYR A 284 -20.88 27.94 8.12
C TYR A 284 -19.42 28.34 8.37
N ALA A 285 -18.46 27.57 7.87
CA ALA A 285 -17.03 27.85 8.03
C ALA A 285 -16.59 29.19 7.43
N ARG A 286 -17.17 29.61 6.29
CA ARG A 286 -16.89 30.89 5.62
C ARG A 286 -17.26 32.13 6.45
N LYS A 287 -18.02 31.98 7.54
CA LYS A 287 -18.42 33.10 8.41
C LYS A 287 -17.28 33.60 9.31
N PHE A 288 -16.14 32.91 9.33
CA PHE A 288 -15.01 33.21 10.19
C PHE A 288 -13.81 33.68 9.36
N ASP A 289 -13.24 34.84 9.70
CA ASP A 289 -12.16 35.47 8.94
C ASP A 289 -10.85 34.64 8.93
N ASN A 290 -10.62 33.85 9.98
CA ASN A 290 -9.42 33.01 10.15
C ASN A 290 -9.60 31.58 9.61
N VAL A 291 -10.63 31.35 8.80
CA VAL A 291 -10.92 30.05 8.19
C VAL A 291 -10.73 30.13 6.68
N GLU A 292 -9.92 29.23 6.13
CA GLU A 292 -9.71 29.07 4.69
C GLU A 292 -10.32 27.75 4.22
N ILE A 293 -11.17 27.81 3.19
CA ILE A 293 -11.75 26.62 2.58
C ILE A 293 -10.84 26.13 1.48
N LEU A 294 -10.33 24.91 1.63
CA LEU A 294 -9.48 24.29 0.61
C LEU A 294 -10.31 23.89 -0.61
N ASP A 295 -9.71 24.03 -1.79
CA ASP A 295 -10.30 23.55 -3.03
C ASP A 295 -10.51 22.02 -2.95
N ARG A 296 -11.66 21.56 -3.43
CA ARG A 296 -11.97 20.13 -3.57
C ARG A 296 -11.02 19.45 -4.56
N ALA A 297 -10.54 20.18 -5.56
CA ALA A 297 -9.58 19.71 -6.54
C ALA A 297 -8.15 19.54 -5.97
N LEU A 298 -7.90 19.96 -4.72
CA LEU A 298 -6.61 19.79 -4.07
C LEU A 298 -6.25 18.30 -3.97
N GLY A 299 -5.28 17.90 -4.79
CA GLY A 299 -4.82 16.52 -4.90
C GLY A 299 -4.26 15.97 -3.59
N SER A 300 -4.24 14.64 -3.46
CA SER A 300 -3.79 13.98 -2.23
C SER A 300 -2.35 14.36 -1.83
N GLU A 301 -1.46 14.55 -2.80
CA GLU A 301 -0.06 14.95 -2.54
C GLU A 301 0.04 16.35 -1.93
N GLN A 302 -0.66 17.33 -2.51
CA GLN A 302 -0.69 18.70 -1.99
C GLN A 302 -1.36 18.75 -0.61
N PHE A 303 -2.42 17.96 -0.42
CA PHE A 303 -3.09 17.87 0.87
C PHE A 303 -2.20 17.24 1.94
N ILE A 304 -1.44 16.20 1.60
CA ILE A 304 -0.44 15.58 2.49
C ILE A 304 0.65 16.57 2.88
N ARG A 305 1.11 17.38 1.93
CA ARG A 305 2.07 18.46 2.20
C ARG A 305 1.51 19.45 3.24
N LEU A 306 0.26 19.87 3.07
CA LEU A 306 -0.39 20.79 4.01
C LEU A 306 -0.52 20.17 5.40
N ILE A 307 -1.08 18.97 5.52
CA ILE A 307 -1.28 18.33 6.84
C ILE A 307 0.04 18.07 7.56
N SER A 308 1.14 17.79 6.86
CA SER A 308 2.46 17.54 7.45
C SER A 308 3.08 18.74 8.17
N LYS A 309 2.54 19.94 7.93
CA LYS A 309 2.97 21.20 8.56
C LYS A 309 1.93 21.74 9.55
N ALA A 310 0.78 21.08 9.69
CA ALA A 310 -0.26 21.51 10.60
C ALA A 310 0.16 21.28 12.06
N SER A 311 -0.37 22.10 12.97
CA SER A 311 -0.24 21.88 14.42
C SER A 311 -1.09 20.69 14.88
N ALA A 312 -2.23 20.46 14.23
CA ALA A 312 -3.08 19.30 14.41
C ALA A 312 -3.98 19.09 13.18
N VAL A 313 -4.46 17.87 13.02
CA VAL A 313 -5.49 17.52 12.03
C VAL A 313 -6.70 16.98 12.77
N CYS A 314 -7.87 17.56 12.51
CA CYS A 314 -9.12 17.25 13.17
C CYS A 314 -10.12 16.66 12.16
N SER A 315 -10.83 15.62 12.57
CA SER A 315 -11.97 15.09 11.82
C SER A 315 -12.90 14.33 12.76
N ILE A 316 -14.10 13.93 12.32
CA ILE A 316 -14.95 13.10 13.16
C ILE A 316 -14.21 11.78 13.44
N ASN A 317 -13.88 11.01 12.43
CA ASN A 317 -13.17 9.74 12.50
C ASN A 317 -12.61 9.35 11.12
N SER A 318 -12.24 10.36 10.32
CA SER A 318 -11.64 10.17 9.00
C SER A 318 -10.23 9.60 9.09
N SER A 319 -9.92 8.69 8.16
CA SER A 319 -8.59 8.11 7.95
C SER A 319 -7.47 9.14 7.87
N VAL A 320 -7.77 10.36 7.40
CA VAL A 320 -6.83 11.49 7.33
C VAL A 320 -6.17 11.80 8.68
N CYS A 321 -6.86 11.58 9.81
CA CYS A 321 -6.26 11.75 11.13
C CYS A 321 -5.19 10.69 11.42
N PHE A 322 -5.40 9.45 10.99
CA PHE A 322 -4.39 8.41 11.13
C PHE A 322 -3.19 8.69 10.21
N GLU A 323 -3.44 9.14 8.98
CA GLU A 323 -2.39 9.55 8.04
C GLU A 323 -1.55 10.71 8.59
N ALA A 324 -2.18 11.72 9.20
CA ALA A 324 -1.49 12.81 9.89
C ALA A 324 -0.57 12.29 11.01
N LEU A 325 -1.04 11.31 11.79
CA LEU A 325 -0.25 10.68 12.85
C LEU A 325 1.00 9.97 12.28
N LEU A 326 0.89 9.31 11.12
CA LEU A 326 2.03 8.72 10.42
C LEU A 326 3.02 9.76 9.89
N LEU A 327 2.57 10.99 9.66
CA LEU A 327 3.40 12.14 9.26
C LEU A 327 3.99 12.90 10.46
N GLY A 328 3.76 12.42 11.69
CA GLY A 328 4.24 13.09 12.89
C GLY A 328 3.43 14.32 13.29
N VAL A 329 2.17 14.40 12.85
CA VAL A 329 1.24 15.46 13.22
C VAL A 329 0.11 14.88 14.08
N PRO A 330 -0.29 15.52 15.19
CA PRO A 330 -1.40 15.07 16.01
C PRO A 330 -2.70 14.91 15.20
N GLY A 331 -3.12 13.67 14.99
CA GLY A 331 -4.39 13.32 14.36
C GLY A 331 -5.49 13.12 15.39
N LEU A 332 -6.40 14.08 15.49
CA LEU A 332 -7.43 14.16 16.52
C LEU A 332 -8.79 13.76 15.94
N VAL A 333 -9.47 12.86 16.65
CA VAL A 333 -10.80 12.37 16.27
C VAL A 333 -11.85 12.82 17.28
N TYR A 334 -13.09 12.99 16.84
CA TYR A 334 -14.23 13.40 17.68
C TYR A 334 -15.41 12.41 17.64
N GLY A 335 -15.33 11.40 16.79
CA GLY A 335 -16.11 10.17 16.76
C GLY A 335 -15.26 8.97 17.19
N ASP A 336 -15.81 7.78 17.01
CA ASP A 336 -15.16 6.51 17.33
C ASP A 336 -14.54 5.95 16.05
N ALA A 337 -13.25 5.58 16.11
CA ALA A 337 -12.47 5.16 14.96
C ALA A 337 -11.68 3.88 15.25
N ALA A 338 -11.52 2.99 14.28
CA ALA A 338 -10.81 1.72 14.49
C ALA A 338 -9.33 1.87 14.84
N TYR A 339 -8.74 3.02 14.55
CA TYR A 339 -7.37 3.36 14.90
C TYR A 339 -7.25 4.16 16.21
N ASP A 340 -8.35 4.47 16.90
CA ASP A 340 -8.36 5.15 18.20
C ASP A 340 -8.24 4.14 19.36
N VAL A 341 -7.09 3.48 19.42
CA VAL A 341 -6.78 2.45 20.42
C VAL A 341 -6.88 3.04 21.83
N GLY A 342 -7.80 2.50 22.64
CA GLY A 342 -8.03 2.95 24.01
C GLY A 342 -8.72 4.32 24.11
N ARG A 343 -9.28 4.85 23.01
CA ARG A 343 -9.89 6.19 22.93
C ARG A 343 -8.92 7.34 23.23
N ASN A 344 -7.63 7.10 23.02
CA ASN A 344 -6.57 8.06 23.34
C ASN A 344 -6.60 9.29 22.43
N LEU A 345 -6.86 9.12 21.14
CA LEU A 345 -6.93 10.21 20.16
C LEU A 345 -8.19 11.06 20.40
N LYS A 346 -9.33 10.45 20.74
CA LYS A 346 -10.53 11.18 21.12
C LYS A 346 -10.34 11.99 22.41
N ALA A 347 -9.71 11.39 23.42
CA ALA A 347 -9.38 12.10 24.66
C ALA A 347 -8.44 13.29 24.39
N ALA A 348 -7.42 13.10 23.56
CA ALA A 348 -6.52 14.17 23.13
C ALA A 348 -7.23 15.27 22.33
N GLY A 349 -8.15 14.90 21.44
CA GLY A 349 -8.98 15.85 20.68
C GLY A 349 -9.81 16.75 21.59
N LEU A 350 -10.45 16.18 22.60
CA LEU A 350 -11.21 16.94 23.60
C LEU A 350 -10.32 17.84 24.47
N ASN A 351 -9.10 17.39 24.80
CA ASN A 351 -8.14 18.21 25.54
C ASN A 351 -7.60 19.37 24.68
N PHE A 352 -7.36 19.12 23.39
CA PHE A 352 -6.92 20.13 22.43
C PHE A 352 -7.94 21.26 22.30
N LEU A 353 -9.25 20.96 22.23
CA LEU A 353 -10.29 22.01 22.20
C LEU A 353 -10.26 22.92 23.44
N LYS A 354 -9.81 22.42 24.59
CA LYS A 354 -9.75 23.20 25.85
C LYS A 354 -8.47 24.01 25.97
N THR A 355 -7.35 23.45 25.52
CA THR A 355 -6.01 23.96 25.85
C THR A 355 -5.26 24.53 24.65
N GLY A 356 -5.74 24.25 23.43
CA GLY A 356 -5.02 24.52 22.19
C GLY A 356 -3.71 23.73 22.06
N ARG A 357 -3.46 22.72 22.90
CA ARG A 357 -2.18 22.00 22.95
C ARG A 357 -2.39 20.49 22.98
N VAL A 358 -1.52 19.78 22.28
CA VAL A 358 -1.42 18.32 22.31
C VAL A 358 0.04 17.94 22.10
N SER A 359 0.57 17.06 22.94
CA SER A 359 1.90 16.49 22.75
C SER A 359 1.75 15.21 21.92
N LEU A 360 2.55 15.11 20.87
CA LEU A 360 2.58 13.91 20.04
C LEU A 360 3.13 12.71 20.84
N GLU A 361 4.06 12.95 21.76
CA GLU A 361 4.65 11.93 22.62
C GLU A 361 3.60 11.26 23.52
N GLU A 362 2.63 12.03 24.01
CA GLU A 362 1.50 11.50 24.80
C GLU A 362 0.62 10.53 24.00
N LEU A 363 0.54 10.70 22.67
CA LEU A 363 -0.19 9.80 21.78
C LEU A 363 0.57 8.50 21.48
N ASN A 364 1.88 8.46 21.77
CA ASN A 364 2.78 7.33 21.53
C ASN A 364 2.63 6.75 20.10
N PRO A 365 2.82 7.58 19.06
CA PRO A 365 2.46 7.23 17.68
C PRO A 365 3.28 6.05 17.13
N ASP A 366 4.51 5.86 17.60
CA ASP A 366 5.36 4.72 17.20
C ASP A 366 4.75 3.41 17.70
N ARG A 367 4.30 3.37 18.96
CA ARG A 367 3.64 2.19 19.51
C ARG A 367 2.28 1.97 18.87
N LEU A 368 1.50 3.03 18.68
CA LEU A 368 0.17 2.97 18.06
C LEU A 368 0.26 2.43 16.63
N SER A 369 1.10 3.04 15.78
CA SER A 369 1.31 2.61 14.40
C SER A 369 1.90 1.21 14.32
N SER A 370 2.84 0.85 15.19
CA SER A 370 3.40 -0.51 15.25
C SER A 370 2.35 -1.55 15.64
N MET A 371 1.48 -1.27 16.61
CA MET A 371 0.40 -2.18 16.96
C MET A 371 -0.57 -2.35 15.78
N LEU A 372 -1.04 -1.23 15.22
CA LEU A 372 -2.06 -1.24 14.18
C LEU A 372 -1.54 -1.79 12.85
N LEU A 373 -0.49 -1.21 12.27
CA LEU A 373 -0.02 -1.58 10.91
C LEU A 373 0.74 -2.90 10.87
N ARG A 374 1.24 -3.38 12.01
CA ARG A 374 1.88 -4.71 12.05
C ARG A 374 0.88 -5.84 12.18
N HIS A 375 -0.16 -5.65 12.98
CA HIS A 375 -1.00 -6.75 13.47
C HIS A 375 -2.49 -6.63 13.17
N TYR A 376 -3.00 -5.43 12.87
CA TYR A 376 -4.45 -5.19 12.78
C TYR A 376 -4.87 -4.69 11.40
N PHE A 377 -4.20 -3.67 10.88
CA PHE A 377 -4.32 -3.23 9.49
C PHE A 377 -3.35 -4.01 8.63
N HIS A 378 -3.85 -4.48 7.49
CA HIS A 378 -3.15 -5.38 6.60
C HIS A 378 -3.22 -4.86 5.17
N PRO A 379 -2.22 -5.12 4.31
CA PRO A 379 -2.30 -4.78 2.88
C PRO A 379 -3.57 -5.29 2.24
N TYR A 380 -4.25 -4.43 1.49
CA TYR A 380 -5.47 -4.79 0.77
C TYR A 380 -5.16 -5.73 -0.41
N ARG A 381 -5.02 -7.03 -0.11
CA ARG A 381 -4.68 -8.11 -1.05
C ARG A 381 -5.38 -9.41 -0.62
N PRO A 382 -6.08 -10.12 -1.54
CA PRO A 382 -6.80 -11.35 -1.19
C PRO A 382 -5.93 -12.40 -0.50
N LYS A 383 -4.69 -12.60 -0.98
CA LYS A 383 -3.75 -13.55 -0.36
C LYS A 383 -3.44 -13.21 1.10
N VAL A 384 -3.20 -11.93 1.40
CA VAL A 384 -2.91 -11.49 2.78
C VAL A 384 -4.15 -11.68 3.65
N ALA A 385 -5.32 -11.33 3.14
CA ALA A 385 -6.58 -11.56 3.84
C ALA A 385 -6.83 -13.04 4.16
N GLY A 386 -6.50 -13.94 3.23
CA GLY A 386 -6.62 -15.39 3.45
C GLY A 386 -5.65 -15.91 4.52
N GLU A 387 -4.42 -15.38 4.58
CA GLU A 387 -3.45 -15.72 5.64
C GLU A 387 -3.95 -15.27 7.03
N VAL A 388 -4.47 -14.04 7.15
CA VAL A 388 -5.05 -13.52 8.40
C VAL A 388 -6.27 -14.34 8.81
N LEU A 389 -7.19 -14.56 7.87
CA LEU A 389 -8.41 -15.31 8.14
C LEU A 389 -8.11 -16.76 8.54
N THR A 390 -7.09 -17.41 7.97
CA THR A 390 -6.67 -18.76 8.37
C THR A 390 -6.29 -18.83 9.85
N VAL A 391 -5.56 -17.82 10.35
CA VAL A 391 -5.22 -17.71 11.78
C VAL A 391 -6.49 -17.55 12.61
N LEU A 392 -7.40 -16.66 12.20
CA LEU A 392 -8.64 -16.39 12.91
C LEU A 392 -9.56 -17.62 12.95
N LEU A 393 -9.76 -18.31 11.83
CA LEU A 393 -10.61 -19.52 11.75
C LEU A 393 -10.09 -20.67 12.63
N SER A 394 -8.77 -20.71 12.86
CA SER A 394 -8.11 -21.74 13.67
C SER A 394 -8.17 -21.45 15.18
N ALA A 395 -8.14 -20.16 15.55
CA ALA A 395 -7.96 -19.75 16.95
C ALA A 395 -9.20 -19.11 17.58
N TYR A 396 -10.02 -18.38 16.81
CA TYR A 396 -11.14 -17.62 17.34
C TYR A 396 -12.30 -18.51 17.78
N LYS A 397 -12.97 -18.12 18.86
CA LYS A 397 -14.23 -18.70 19.31
C LYS A 397 -15.24 -17.59 19.62
N PRO A 398 -16.54 -17.77 19.35
CA PRO A 398 -17.56 -16.72 19.54
C PRO A 398 -17.64 -16.15 20.97
N GLU A 399 -17.27 -16.94 21.99
CA GLU A 399 -17.24 -16.52 23.39
C GLU A 399 -15.99 -15.69 23.77
N MET A 400 -15.05 -15.49 22.85
CA MET A 400 -13.83 -14.73 23.12
C MET A 400 -14.11 -13.26 23.35
N THR A 401 -13.41 -12.72 24.34
CA THR A 401 -13.37 -11.27 24.59
C THR A 401 -12.54 -10.54 23.53
N SER A 402 -12.78 -9.24 23.39
CA SER A 402 -11.97 -8.31 22.60
C SER A 402 -10.47 -8.47 22.82
N ARG A 403 -10.07 -8.62 24.08
CA ARG A 403 -8.67 -8.77 24.48
C ARG A 403 -8.05 -10.08 23.97
N GLN A 404 -8.81 -11.17 24.02
CA GLN A 404 -8.36 -12.47 23.51
C GLN A 404 -8.23 -12.45 21.99
N PHE A 405 -9.19 -11.85 21.28
CA PHE A 405 -9.11 -11.67 19.82
C PHE A 405 -7.85 -10.91 19.40
N LEU A 406 -7.59 -9.75 20.02
CA LEU A 406 -6.38 -8.97 19.71
C LEU A 406 -5.10 -9.70 20.10
N SER A 407 -5.11 -10.49 21.18
CA SER A 407 -3.95 -11.33 21.53
C SER A 407 -3.63 -12.37 20.45
N ILE A 408 -4.65 -12.94 19.79
CA ILE A 408 -4.46 -13.83 18.64
C ILE A 408 -3.76 -13.07 17.51
N LEU A 409 -4.26 -11.89 17.14
CA LEU A 409 -3.67 -11.07 16.07
C LEU A 409 -2.22 -10.68 16.39
N VAL A 410 -1.97 -10.11 17.56
CA VAL A 410 -0.62 -9.66 17.97
C VAL A 410 0.38 -10.83 18.01
N SER A 411 -0.05 -12.02 18.40
CA SER A 411 0.85 -13.18 18.56
C SER A 411 1.10 -13.94 17.26
N ASN A 412 0.17 -13.92 16.31
CA ASN A 412 0.21 -14.80 15.14
C ASN A 412 0.24 -14.06 13.79
N VAL A 413 -0.15 -12.79 13.76
CA VAL A 413 -0.25 -12.00 12.54
C VAL A 413 0.80 -10.90 12.58
N SER A 414 1.73 -10.88 11.61
CA SER A 414 2.80 -9.86 11.55
C SER A 414 3.09 -9.43 10.11
N HIS A 415 2.05 -9.30 9.27
CA HIS A 415 2.20 -8.93 7.86
C HIS A 415 2.91 -7.58 7.68
N GLY A 416 2.60 -6.59 8.53
CA GLY A 416 3.27 -5.30 8.43
C GLY A 416 4.79 -5.42 8.58
N ALA A 417 5.29 -6.28 9.49
CA ALA A 417 6.73 -6.52 9.61
C ALA A 417 7.33 -7.11 8.32
N ARG A 418 6.63 -8.06 7.69
CA ARG A 418 7.08 -8.64 6.41
C ARG A 418 7.09 -7.62 5.27
N MET A 419 6.15 -6.67 5.27
CA MET A 419 6.18 -5.56 4.32
C MET A 419 7.38 -4.65 4.59
N LEU A 420 7.62 -4.30 5.85
CA LEU A 420 8.75 -3.46 6.23
C LEU A 420 10.07 -4.10 5.81
N ASP A 421 10.22 -5.41 6.01
CA ASP A 421 11.41 -6.15 5.57
C ASP A 421 11.59 -6.08 4.04
N ALA A 422 10.50 -6.32 3.29
CA ALA A 422 10.52 -6.28 1.82
C ALA A 422 10.83 -4.87 1.27
N GLU A 423 10.26 -3.83 1.87
CA GLU A 423 10.47 -2.45 1.46
C GLU A 423 11.83 -1.91 1.91
N THR A 424 12.34 -2.31 3.08
CA THR A 424 13.72 -2.01 3.49
C THR A 424 14.71 -2.61 2.51
N GLU A 425 14.46 -3.83 2.03
CA GLU A 425 15.27 -4.46 0.98
C GLU A 425 15.17 -3.70 -0.36
N ARG A 426 13.98 -3.23 -0.73
CA ARG A 426 13.74 -2.44 -1.95
C ARG A 426 14.42 -1.07 -1.89
N ALA A 427 14.24 -0.31 -0.82
CA ALA A 427 14.86 1.00 -0.60
C ALA A 427 16.39 0.91 -0.55
N THR A 428 16.94 -0.14 0.08
CA THR A 428 18.39 -0.41 0.07
C THR A 428 18.90 -0.65 -1.35
N ARG A 429 18.14 -1.39 -2.18
CA ARG A 429 18.47 -1.58 -3.60
C ARG A 429 18.38 -0.27 -4.38
N TYR A 430 17.31 0.51 -4.19
CA TYR A 430 17.13 1.79 -4.87
C TYR A 430 18.20 2.82 -4.50
N ARG A 431 18.58 2.92 -3.23
CA ARG A 431 19.68 3.81 -2.81
C ARG A 431 21.02 3.39 -3.42
N LYS A 432 21.29 2.08 -3.49
CA LYS A 432 22.47 1.56 -4.22
C LYS A 432 22.41 1.93 -5.71
N LEU A 433 21.21 1.87 -6.32
CA LEU A 433 20.94 2.24 -7.72
C LEU A 433 21.11 3.72 -8.02
N LYS A 434 20.55 4.58 -7.18
CA LYS A 434 20.63 6.03 -7.28
C LYS A 434 22.04 6.54 -6.99
N VAL A 435 22.70 6.03 -5.95
CA VAL A 435 24.11 6.32 -5.68
C VAL A 435 25.00 5.85 -6.83
N LEU A 436 24.72 4.71 -7.46
CA LEU A 436 25.44 4.34 -8.67
C LEU A 436 25.11 5.31 -9.83
N SER A 437 23.84 5.64 -10.09
CA SER A 437 23.47 6.54 -11.20
C SER A 437 24.03 7.96 -11.04
N GLU A 438 24.08 8.47 -9.81
CA GLU A 438 24.66 9.78 -9.48
C GLU A 438 26.19 9.78 -9.56
N ASN A 439 26.82 8.60 -9.45
CA ASN A 439 28.25 8.38 -9.66
C ASN A 439 28.59 7.94 -11.11
N MET A 440 27.63 7.92 -12.04
CA MET A 440 27.74 7.30 -13.38
C MET A 440 27.77 8.31 -14.55
N ASN A 441 28.57 9.38 -14.45
CA ASN A 441 28.93 10.19 -15.62
C ASN A 441 30.34 9.82 -16.15
N GLU A 442 30.34 9.15 -17.31
CA GLU A 442 31.38 9.02 -18.37
C GLU A 442 32.35 7.81 -18.38
N VAL A 443 32.50 7.15 -19.56
CA VAL A 443 33.34 5.93 -19.77
C VAL A 443 34.02 5.85 -21.17
N ASP A 444 35.17 5.15 -21.21
CA ASP A 444 36.33 5.07 -22.14
C ASP A 444 36.34 3.94 -23.22
N ASN A 445 37.28 4.03 -24.21
CA ASN A 445 37.56 3.20 -25.40
C ASN A 445 37.98 1.72 -25.17
N SER A 446 37.82 1.18 -23.96
CA SER A 446 38.34 -0.14 -23.58
C SER A 446 37.48 -1.33 -24.07
N ILE A 447 36.30 -1.08 -24.64
CA ILE A 447 35.37 -2.11 -25.15
C ILE A 447 35.41 -2.23 -26.67
N LEU A 448 35.33 -3.48 -27.15
CA LEU A 448 35.04 -3.84 -28.53
C LEU A 448 33.77 -4.70 -28.58
N GLY A 449 33.04 -4.61 -29.68
CA GLY A 449 31.89 -5.46 -29.91
C GLY A 449 31.19 -5.13 -31.21
N HIS A 450 30.21 -5.97 -31.54
CA HIS A 450 29.46 -5.89 -32.78
C HIS A 450 28.03 -6.35 -32.56
N ILE A 451 27.08 -5.68 -33.19
CA ILE A 451 25.68 -6.10 -33.22
C ILE A 451 25.43 -6.79 -34.56
N ASP A 452 25.22 -8.10 -34.50
CA ASP A 452 25.05 -8.98 -35.65
C ASP A 452 23.63 -8.90 -36.23
N LYS A 453 22.63 -8.84 -35.35
CA LYS A 453 21.22 -8.80 -35.73
C LYS A 453 20.47 -7.82 -34.84
N VAL A 454 19.70 -6.95 -35.46
CA VAL A 454 18.59 -6.23 -34.84
C VAL A 454 17.37 -6.56 -35.68
N SER A 455 16.38 -7.24 -35.12
CA SER A 455 15.15 -7.57 -35.83
C SER A 455 13.95 -7.28 -34.95
N VAL A 456 12.87 -6.83 -35.60
CA VAL A 456 11.56 -6.73 -34.97
C VAL A 456 10.66 -7.74 -35.67
N GLU A 457 10.16 -8.70 -34.91
CA GLU A 457 9.28 -9.76 -35.41
C GLU A 457 7.90 -9.62 -34.74
N MET A 458 6.83 -10.03 -35.43
CA MET A 458 5.48 -10.06 -34.85
C MET A 458 5.24 -11.42 -34.21
N ASN A 459 4.90 -11.43 -32.92
CA ASN A 459 4.53 -12.64 -32.19
C ASN A 459 3.08 -12.48 -31.69
N GLY A 460 2.13 -12.92 -32.53
CA GLY A 460 0.71 -12.65 -32.33
C GLY A 460 0.40 -11.17 -32.56
N SER A 461 -0.21 -10.51 -31.57
CA SER A 461 -0.49 -9.07 -31.59
C SER A 461 0.66 -8.22 -31.03
N GLU A 462 1.73 -8.82 -30.53
CA GLU A 462 2.86 -8.12 -29.90
C GLU A 462 4.05 -8.03 -30.85
N ARG A 463 4.80 -6.93 -30.78
CA ARG A 463 6.08 -6.74 -31.48
C ARG A 463 7.21 -7.15 -30.56
N GLU A 464 8.15 -7.93 -31.06
CA GLU A 464 9.31 -8.42 -30.30
C GLU A 464 10.61 -7.92 -30.95
N LEU A 465 11.43 -7.21 -30.17
CA LEU A 465 12.77 -6.76 -30.57
C LEU A 465 13.80 -7.81 -30.14
N THR A 466 14.51 -8.36 -31.12
CA THR A 466 15.67 -9.23 -30.90
C THR A 466 16.96 -8.48 -31.23
N VAL A 467 17.89 -8.48 -30.30
CA VAL A 467 19.25 -7.96 -30.48
C VAL A 467 20.27 -9.05 -30.19
N ARG A 468 21.08 -9.37 -31.19
CA ARG A 468 22.16 -10.37 -31.09
C ARG A 468 23.48 -9.74 -31.48
N GLY A 469 24.53 -10.07 -30.74
CA GLY A 469 25.86 -9.56 -31.03
C GLY A 469 26.94 -10.26 -30.22
N TRP A 470 28.08 -9.59 -30.12
CA TRP A 470 29.14 -9.96 -29.21
C TRP A 470 29.85 -8.72 -28.65
N VAL A 471 30.46 -8.85 -27.48
CA VAL A 471 31.15 -7.78 -26.77
C VAL A 471 32.30 -8.34 -25.94
N GLY A 472 33.35 -7.55 -25.78
CA GLY A 472 34.46 -7.85 -24.89
C GLY A 472 35.38 -6.67 -24.67
N ARG A 473 36.30 -6.79 -23.71
CA ARG A 473 37.31 -5.76 -23.41
C ARG A 473 38.61 -6.02 -24.15
N ARG A 474 39.28 -4.93 -24.58
CA ARG A 474 40.58 -4.96 -25.25
C ARG A 474 41.72 -5.34 -24.29
N GLU A 475 41.62 -4.99 -23.01
CA GLU A 475 42.70 -5.16 -22.03
C GLU A 475 42.29 -5.98 -20.79
N ARG A 476 43.29 -6.45 -20.02
CA ARG A 476 43.16 -7.46 -18.96
C ARG A 476 42.29 -6.99 -17.79
N ARG A 477 41.06 -7.51 -17.81
CA ARG A 477 40.07 -7.68 -16.73
C ARG A 477 39.51 -6.41 -16.09
N PRO A 478 38.24 -6.46 -15.66
CA PRO A 478 37.30 -7.59 -15.76
C PRO A 478 36.69 -7.80 -17.16
N ALA A 479 36.30 -9.05 -17.45
CA ALA A 479 35.57 -9.41 -18.67
C ALA A 479 34.14 -8.83 -18.62
N VAL A 480 33.47 -8.71 -19.76
CA VAL A 480 32.03 -8.40 -19.73
C VAL A 480 31.33 -9.60 -19.10
N ASP A 481 30.50 -9.34 -18.10
CA ASP A 481 29.81 -10.35 -17.31
C ASP A 481 28.41 -10.61 -17.89
N PHE A 482 27.69 -9.57 -18.32
CA PHE A 482 26.38 -9.69 -18.96
C PHE A 482 26.00 -8.44 -19.76
N VAL A 483 24.93 -8.57 -20.55
CA VAL A 483 24.39 -7.51 -21.42
C VAL A 483 22.91 -7.33 -21.16
N ALA A 484 22.45 -6.08 -21.15
CA ALA A 484 21.04 -5.73 -20.97
C ALA A 484 20.59 -4.71 -22.02
N LEU A 485 19.30 -4.67 -22.33
CA LEU A 485 18.72 -3.77 -23.33
C LEU A 485 17.83 -2.72 -22.65
N ILE A 486 18.30 -1.48 -22.61
CA ILE A 486 17.77 -0.32 -21.89
C ILE A 486 16.84 0.46 -22.82
N GLY A 487 15.53 0.46 -22.54
CA GLY A 487 14.54 1.34 -23.17
C GLY A 487 13.63 1.96 -22.10
N ASP A 488 12.35 2.18 -22.42
CA ASP A 488 11.32 2.60 -21.44
C ASP A 488 10.98 1.49 -20.43
N GLU A 489 11.30 0.24 -20.77
CA GLU A 489 11.28 -0.91 -19.86
C GLU A 489 12.55 -1.75 -20.05
N LEU A 490 12.80 -2.62 -19.07
CA LEU A 490 14.03 -3.37 -18.97
C LEU A 490 13.96 -4.61 -19.81
N GLY A 491 14.77 -4.67 -20.85
CA GLY A 491 15.11 -5.95 -21.43
C GLY A 491 15.78 -6.82 -20.37
N ASN A 492 15.28 -8.04 -20.19
CA ASN A 492 15.91 -9.01 -19.30
C ASN A 492 17.39 -9.14 -19.68
N PRO A 493 18.32 -9.03 -18.71
CA PRO A 493 19.72 -9.27 -19.00
C PRO A 493 19.89 -10.71 -19.50
N THR A 494 20.92 -10.94 -20.31
CA THR A 494 21.22 -12.26 -20.88
C THR A 494 22.63 -12.69 -20.52
N ASP A 495 22.80 -13.98 -20.29
CA ASP A 495 24.11 -14.58 -20.10
C ASP A 495 24.90 -14.54 -21.41
N LEU A 496 26.22 -14.32 -21.28
CA LEU A 496 27.11 -14.43 -22.42
C LEU A 496 27.35 -15.89 -22.80
N PHE A 497 27.33 -16.18 -24.09
CA PHE A 497 27.63 -17.49 -24.66
C PHE A 497 28.88 -17.45 -25.54
N ASP A 498 29.38 -18.64 -25.87
CA ASP A 498 30.63 -18.77 -26.61
C ASP A 498 30.45 -18.44 -28.10
N ARG A 499 31.40 -17.68 -28.64
CA ARG A 499 31.47 -17.35 -30.08
C ARG A 499 32.82 -17.78 -30.66
N PRO A 500 32.97 -19.06 -31.06
CA PRO A 500 34.23 -19.58 -31.60
C PRO A 500 34.70 -18.83 -32.85
N ASP A 501 33.75 -18.36 -33.66
CA ASP A 501 33.98 -17.51 -34.83
C ASP A 501 34.60 -16.16 -34.45
N VAL A 502 34.08 -15.51 -33.41
CA VAL A 502 34.63 -14.25 -32.88
C VAL A 502 35.99 -14.48 -32.26
N LYS A 503 36.15 -15.55 -31.47
CA LYS A 503 37.42 -15.92 -30.83
C LYS A 503 38.52 -16.23 -31.85
N LYS A 504 38.17 -16.78 -33.01
CA LYS A 504 39.11 -17.00 -34.12
C LYS A 504 39.69 -15.70 -34.66
N VAL A 505 38.90 -14.62 -34.67
CA VAL A 505 39.29 -13.28 -35.15
C VAL A 505 39.91 -12.43 -34.03
N HIS A 506 39.44 -12.62 -32.79
CA HIS A 506 39.89 -11.92 -31.60
C HIS A 506 40.31 -12.91 -30.50
N PRO A 507 41.51 -13.52 -30.61
CA PRO A 507 41.95 -14.58 -29.69
C PRO A 507 42.12 -14.13 -28.24
N SER A 508 42.24 -12.82 -28.01
CA SER A 508 42.39 -12.22 -26.67
C SER A 508 41.07 -12.09 -25.90
N LEU A 509 39.92 -12.26 -26.55
CA LEU A 509 38.61 -12.16 -25.90
C LEU A 509 38.30 -13.39 -25.04
N PRO A 510 37.54 -13.22 -23.94
CA PRO A 510 37.06 -14.32 -23.13
C PRO A 510 36.16 -15.27 -23.93
N VAL A 511 36.07 -16.51 -23.47
CA VAL A 511 35.36 -17.61 -24.17
C VAL A 511 33.89 -17.26 -24.38
N ARG A 512 33.28 -16.55 -23.41
CA ARG A 512 31.92 -16.02 -23.44
C ARG A 512 31.91 -14.54 -23.83
N CYS A 513 31.52 -14.25 -25.06
CA CYS A 513 31.42 -12.88 -25.56
C CYS A 513 30.17 -12.64 -26.42
N GLY A 514 29.44 -13.67 -26.82
CA GLY A 514 28.18 -13.54 -27.56
C GLY A 514 27.01 -13.23 -26.64
N PHE A 515 26.04 -12.46 -27.11
CA PHE A 515 24.79 -12.19 -26.39
C PHE A 515 23.59 -12.27 -27.33
N HIS A 516 22.43 -12.60 -26.77
CA HIS A 516 21.14 -12.65 -27.44
C HIS A 516 20.08 -12.16 -26.45
N ILE A 517 19.50 -11.00 -26.73
CA ILE A 517 18.47 -10.37 -25.89
C ILE A 517 17.21 -10.22 -26.73
N THR A 518 16.09 -10.51 -26.10
CA THR A 518 14.77 -10.37 -26.70
C THR A 518 13.87 -9.62 -25.72
N THR A 519 13.17 -8.59 -26.20
CA THR A 519 12.22 -7.82 -25.40
C THR A 519 10.96 -7.49 -26.21
N ARG A 520 9.85 -7.26 -25.51
CA ARG A 520 8.60 -6.79 -26.14
C ARG A 520 8.69 -5.29 -26.39
N LEU A 521 8.11 -4.84 -27.50
CA LEU A 521 7.96 -3.43 -27.84
C LEU A 521 6.52 -3.00 -27.56
N THR A 522 6.35 -1.87 -26.87
CA THR A 522 5.08 -1.15 -26.85
C THR A 522 4.87 -0.44 -28.20
N ASN A 523 3.61 -0.11 -28.54
CA ASN A 523 3.20 0.11 -29.93
C ASN A 523 3.87 1.30 -30.67
N ASP A 524 4.64 2.16 -29.99
CA ASP A 524 5.19 3.38 -30.58
C ASP A 524 6.73 3.50 -30.53
N VAL A 525 7.45 2.57 -29.89
CA VAL A 525 8.91 2.69 -29.70
C VAL A 525 9.69 2.08 -30.87
N LYS A 526 10.70 2.80 -31.38
CA LYS A 526 11.59 2.30 -32.44
C LYS A 526 12.81 1.61 -31.84
N PRO A 527 13.43 0.62 -32.52
CA PRO A 527 14.64 -0.03 -32.03
C PRO A 527 15.80 0.93 -31.71
N GLU A 528 15.87 2.07 -32.41
CA GLU A 528 16.88 3.11 -32.24
C GLU A 528 16.76 3.90 -30.92
N ASP A 529 15.61 3.79 -30.24
CA ASP A 529 15.37 4.40 -28.93
C ASP A 529 15.99 3.56 -27.78
N PHE A 530 16.35 2.30 -28.06
CA PHE A 530 16.99 1.41 -27.10
C PHE A 530 18.52 1.57 -27.08
N LYS A 531 19.11 1.40 -25.89
CA LYS A 531 20.56 1.31 -25.65
C LYS A 531 20.91 -0.10 -25.16
N LEU A 532 22.06 -0.64 -25.54
CA LEU A 532 22.63 -1.82 -24.88
C LEU A 532 23.52 -1.36 -23.74
N GLY A 533 23.35 -1.94 -22.55
CA GLY A 533 24.27 -1.81 -21.42
C GLY A 533 25.15 -3.06 -21.28
N PHE A 534 26.45 -2.88 -21.06
CA PHE A 534 27.44 -3.94 -20.88
C PHE A 534 28.15 -3.76 -19.54
N VAL A 535 28.13 -4.76 -18.68
CA VAL A 535 28.85 -4.71 -17.39
C VAL A 535 30.13 -5.49 -17.50
N ALA A 536 31.25 -4.89 -17.10
CA ALA A 536 32.51 -5.59 -16.90
C ALA A 536 33.08 -5.23 -15.52
N GLY A 537 32.89 -6.11 -14.53
CA GLY A 537 33.20 -5.84 -13.12
C GLY A 537 32.53 -4.56 -12.60
N PRO A 538 33.27 -3.55 -12.11
CA PRO A 538 32.65 -2.30 -11.62
C PRO A 538 32.20 -1.37 -12.76
N ASP A 539 32.63 -1.64 -13.99
CA ASP A 539 32.44 -0.72 -15.11
C ASP A 539 31.16 -1.07 -15.88
N LEU A 540 30.33 -0.06 -16.18
CA LEU A 540 29.19 -0.19 -17.10
C LEU A 540 29.44 0.66 -18.35
N PHE A 541 29.13 0.09 -19.50
CA PHE A 541 29.24 0.73 -20.80
C PHE A 541 27.90 0.70 -21.50
N TRP A 542 27.62 1.64 -22.40
CA TRP A 542 26.45 1.54 -23.26
C TRP A 542 26.72 1.91 -24.70
N CYS A 543 25.93 1.33 -25.61
CA CYS A 543 25.91 1.73 -27.01
C CYS A 543 24.48 1.81 -27.56
N LYS A 544 24.28 2.57 -28.63
CA LYS A 544 23.00 2.57 -29.35
C LYS A 544 22.77 1.22 -30.01
N VAL A 545 21.52 0.78 -30.08
CA VAL A 545 21.12 -0.43 -30.80
C VAL A 545 21.07 -0.11 -32.30
N GLN A 546 22.18 -0.35 -33.00
CA GLN A 546 22.25 -0.19 -34.45
C GLN A 546 23.10 -1.31 -35.05
N LEU A 547 22.68 -1.89 -36.17
CA LEU A 547 23.43 -2.91 -36.90
C LEU A 547 24.84 -2.44 -37.25
N GLY A 548 25.84 -3.31 -37.03
CA GLY A 548 27.25 -3.06 -37.31
C GLY A 548 28.12 -3.01 -36.06
N GLY A 549 29.35 -2.52 -36.22
CA GLY A 549 30.30 -2.37 -35.11
C GLY A 549 29.78 -1.36 -34.07
N ILE A 550 30.15 -1.54 -32.79
CA ILE A 550 29.92 -0.55 -31.74
C ILE A 550 30.69 0.73 -32.11
N LYS A 551 30.03 1.68 -32.78
CA LYS A 551 30.65 2.92 -33.27
C LYS A 551 30.86 3.89 -32.11
N LYS A 552 32.10 4.34 -31.96
CA LYS A 552 32.65 5.42 -31.10
C LYS A 552 31.64 6.13 -30.19
N ALA A 553 31.79 5.97 -28.88
CA ALA A 553 31.02 6.67 -27.84
C ALA A 553 31.30 8.18 -27.82
N LEU A 554 30.33 8.96 -27.33
CA LEU A 554 30.39 10.42 -27.18
C LEU A 554 31.23 10.80 -25.94
N LYS A 555 32.35 11.51 -26.21
CA LYS A 555 33.22 12.35 -25.34
C LYS A 555 33.84 11.74 -24.05
N LYS A 556 35.04 12.24 -23.70
CA LYS A 556 35.97 11.73 -22.66
C LYS A 556 36.01 12.69 -21.46
N VAL A 557 36.13 12.16 -20.23
CA VAL A 557 36.60 12.92 -19.06
C VAL A 557 37.61 12.12 -18.23
N ASP A 558 38.58 12.83 -17.64
CA ASP A 558 39.70 12.31 -16.84
C ASP A 558 39.37 12.33 -15.33
N THR A 559 39.67 11.25 -14.62
CA THR A 559 39.30 11.02 -13.21
C THR A 559 40.45 11.21 -12.20
N ALA A 560 41.34 12.17 -12.41
CA ALA A 560 42.48 12.38 -11.50
C ALA A 560 42.24 13.52 -10.49
N GLU A 561 41.60 13.21 -9.35
CA GLU A 561 41.87 13.96 -8.11
C GLU A 561 43.02 13.31 -7.34
N LYS A 562 44.03 14.13 -7.06
CA LYS A 562 45.25 13.79 -6.31
C LYS A 562 44.90 13.19 -4.95
N LYS A 563 45.37 11.96 -4.70
CA LYS A 563 45.44 11.40 -3.34
C LYS A 563 46.33 12.30 -2.47
N SER A 564 45.77 12.85 -1.39
CA SER A 564 46.55 13.33 -0.25
C SER A 564 47.09 12.13 0.52
N GLU A 565 48.39 12.17 0.81
CA GLU A 565 49.11 11.13 1.56
C GLU A 565 48.58 10.98 3.00
N PRO A 566 48.49 9.76 3.55
CA PRO A 566 48.21 9.58 4.96
C PRO A 566 49.43 9.90 5.82
N LYS A 567 49.25 10.76 6.83
CA LYS A 567 50.25 11.01 7.88
C LYS A 567 50.55 9.73 8.64
N ALA A 568 51.85 9.44 8.78
CA ALA A 568 52.40 8.34 9.54
C ALA A 568 51.95 8.38 11.01
N VAL A 569 51.48 7.24 11.51
CA VAL A 569 51.39 6.95 12.95
C VAL A 569 52.36 5.81 13.25
N ALA A 570 53.22 6.06 14.23
CA ALA A 570 54.31 5.21 14.64
C ALA A 570 53.84 3.83 15.14
N GLN A 571 54.56 2.79 14.73
CA GLN A 571 54.62 1.53 15.47
C GLN A 571 55.59 1.65 16.64
N PRO A 572 55.40 0.81 17.68
CA PRO A 572 56.52 -0.05 18.06
C PRO A 572 56.14 -1.54 18.16
N THR A 573 57.01 -2.37 17.56
CA THR A 573 57.67 -3.61 18.08
C THR A 573 56.88 -4.55 19.00
N SER A 574 56.98 -5.88 18.93
CA SER A 574 57.80 -6.88 18.23
C SER A 574 57.18 -8.24 18.65
N LEU A 575 57.28 -9.35 17.91
CA LEU A 575 58.33 -10.38 17.98
C LEU A 575 57.75 -11.64 17.30
N ASN A 576 58.60 -12.34 16.52
CA ASN A 576 58.69 -13.79 16.27
C ASN A 576 57.40 -14.59 15.91
N GLU A 577 57.37 -15.51 14.94
CA GLU A 577 58.37 -16.52 14.58
C GLU A 577 57.97 -17.22 13.26
N ARG A 578 58.91 -17.97 12.69
CA ARG A 578 58.86 -18.71 11.41
C ARG A 578 58.01 -20.00 11.46
N HIS A 579 57.39 -20.36 10.33
CA HIS A 579 57.51 -21.64 9.57
C HIS A 579 56.31 -21.78 8.61
N ASP A 580 56.53 -21.75 7.30
CA ASP A 580 56.76 -22.87 6.35
C ASP A 580 55.49 -23.36 5.62
N ARG A 581 55.57 -23.18 4.30
CA ARG A 581 54.97 -23.85 3.12
C ARG A 581 53.75 -24.78 3.27
N GLY A 582 52.80 -24.57 2.36
CA GLY A 582 51.92 -25.62 1.82
C GLY A 582 50.74 -25.06 1.03
N GLU A 583 50.67 -25.40 -0.26
CA GLU A 583 49.59 -25.15 -1.23
C GLU A 583 48.21 -25.61 -0.67
N ASP A 584 47.07 -25.01 -0.99
CA ASP A 584 46.38 -25.20 -2.26
C ASP A 584 45.25 -24.17 -2.50
N SER A 585 45.08 -23.82 -3.78
CA SER A 585 44.10 -22.89 -4.31
C SER A 585 42.73 -23.53 -4.52
N ILE A 586 41.75 -23.24 -3.66
CA ILE A 586 40.32 -23.31 -4.02
C ILE A 586 39.63 -22.13 -3.33
N GLY A 587 39.35 -21.05 -4.07
CA GLY A 587 38.69 -19.89 -3.46
C GLY A 587 38.35 -18.71 -4.36
N SER A 588 38.75 -18.70 -5.63
CA SER A 588 38.47 -17.55 -6.51
C SER A 588 37.15 -17.63 -7.29
N GLY A 589 36.50 -18.80 -7.35
CA GLY A 589 35.25 -18.99 -8.11
C GLY A 589 33.97 -18.51 -7.39
N MET A 590 33.88 -18.64 -6.06
CA MET A 590 32.66 -18.30 -5.31
C MET A 590 32.49 -16.80 -5.04
N ALA A 591 33.58 -16.03 -4.99
CA ALA A 591 33.54 -14.59 -4.77
C ALA A 591 33.15 -13.81 -6.05
N GLN A 592 33.57 -14.28 -7.23
CA GLN A 592 33.15 -13.67 -8.51
C GLN A 592 31.69 -13.95 -8.86
N ALA A 593 31.15 -15.13 -8.52
CA ALA A 593 29.74 -15.47 -8.74
C ALA A 593 28.76 -14.61 -7.90
N LYS A 594 29.14 -14.21 -6.67
CA LYS A 594 28.32 -13.32 -5.82
C LYS A 594 28.29 -11.86 -6.28
N GLY A 595 29.37 -11.36 -6.88
CA GLY A 595 29.43 -10.00 -7.41
C GLY A 595 28.61 -9.82 -8.68
N VAL A 596 28.68 -10.79 -9.59
CA VAL A 596 27.95 -10.77 -10.87
C VAL A 596 26.43 -10.92 -10.66
N TYR A 597 25.99 -11.77 -9.72
CA TYR A 597 24.57 -11.91 -9.36
C TYR A 597 23.98 -10.60 -8.78
N MET A 598 24.77 -9.85 -8.02
CA MET A 598 24.36 -8.55 -7.46
C MET A 598 24.25 -7.46 -8.52
N ILE A 599 25.12 -7.44 -9.53
CA ILE A 599 25.08 -6.46 -10.61
C ILE A 599 24.00 -6.82 -11.64
N TYR A 600 23.72 -8.10 -11.86
CA TYR A 600 22.62 -8.61 -12.70
C TYR A 600 21.24 -8.30 -12.09
N GLU A 601 21.03 -8.51 -10.78
CA GLU A 601 19.80 -8.07 -10.09
C GLU A 601 19.67 -6.54 -10.00
N TYR A 602 20.79 -5.84 -9.92
CA TYR A 602 20.87 -4.38 -9.93
C TYR A 602 20.44 -3.82 -11.30
N ILE A 603 21.01 -4.33 -12.38
CA ILE A 603 20.61 -3.94 -13.73
C ILE A 603 19.17 -4.34 -13.97
N ARG A 604 18.75 -5.59 -13.65
CA ARG A 604 17.37 -6.09 -13.78
C ARG A 604 16.30 -5.24 -13.07
N LYS A 605 16.70 -4.45 -12.07
CA LYS A 605 15.85 -3.49 -11.34
C LYS A 605 15.96 -2.04 -11.84
N THR A 606 16.95 -1.68 -12.66
CA THR A 606 17.21 -0.28 -13.08
C THR A 606 16.33 0.17 -14.25
N MET A 607 16.18 -0.65 -15.27
CA MET A 607 15.44 -0.31 -16.49
C MET A 607 13.96 -0.75 -16.46
N ARG A 608 13.40 -1.32 -15.37
CA ARG A 608 11.93 -1.57 -15.28
C ARG A 608 11.18 -0.26 -14.98
N LYS A 609 11.96 0.82 -14.80
CA LYS A 609 11.68 2.24 -14.98
C LYS A 609 12.21 2.67 -16.34
#